data_AF-A0A1W9SLW3-F1
#
_entry.id   AF-A0A1W9SLW3-F1
#
_cell.length_a   1.000
_cell.length_b   1.000
_cell.length_c   1.000
_cell.angle_alpha   90.00
_cell.angle_beta   90.00
_cell.angle_gamma   90.00
#
_symmetry.space_group_name_H-M   'P 1'
#
loop_
_entity.id
_entity.type
_entity.pdbx_description
1 polymer ?
#
loop_
_entity_poly.entity_id
_entity_poly.type
_entity_poly.pdbx_seq_one_letter_code
_entity_poly.pdbx_strand_id
1 'polypeptide(L)'
;MCSEMEFSDLDLTKTYTYAELFKGRVSKMSPAPSSYHQGVISNLLYDFLSLVRNKKSKHNCKIFTAPFDVRLSLFDKKQNKEITTVVQPDIVVICDKSKIDKRGCLGAPDLIVEVLSKSTAKKDVDTKFQETWRKQ
;
A
#
# COMPACT_ATOMS: atom_id res chain seq x y z
N MET A 1 -14.33 -4.74 -7.53
CA MET A 1 -14.04 -5.36 -8.84
C MET A 1 -12.78 -4.68 -9.36
N CYS A 2 -11.61 -5.31 -9.28
CA CYS A 2 -10.44 -4.83 -10.01
C CYS A 2 -10.51 -5.47 -11.40
N SER A 3 -11.04 -4.71 -12.36
CA SER A 3 -10.88 -5.01 -13.78
C SER A 3 -9.50 -4.53 -14.21
N GLU A 4 -8.83 -5.28 -15.09
CA GLU A 4 -7.71 -4.70 -15.85
C GLU A 4 -8.21 -3.43 -16.54
N MET A 5 -7.43 -2.36 -16.40
CA MET A 5 -7.80 -1.04 -16.85
C MET A 5 -6.84 -0.62 -17.96
N GLU A 6 -7.38 -0.08 -19.06
CA GLU A 6 -6.58 0.64 -20.04
C GLU A 6 -6.40 2.09 -19.61
N PHE A 7 -5.31 2.72 -20.04
CA PHE A 7 -5.00 4.11 -19.66
C PHE A 7 -6.15 5.08 -19.99
N SER A 8 -6.97 4.75 -21.00
CA SER A 8 -8.17 5.49 -21.40
C SER A 8 -9.33 5.45 -20.39
N ASP A 9 -9.36 4.49 -19.48
CA ASP A 9 -10.42 4.39 -18.47
C ASP A 9 -10.13 5.27 -17.23
N LEU A 10 -8.93 5.85 -17.17
CA LEU A 10 -8.60 6.89 -16.21
C LEU A 10 -9.30 8.17 -16.65
N ASP A 11 -10.23 8.62 -15.82
CA ASP A 11 -10.83 9.93 -15.98
C ASP A 11 -9.81 10.99 -15.56
N LEU A 12 -8.96 11.37 -16.51
CA LEU A 12 -7.94 12.43 -16.36
C LEU A 12 -8.58 13.83 -16.26
N THR A 13 -9.90 13.93 -16.46
CA THR A 13 -10.67 15.18 -16.36
C THR A 13 -11.29 15.38 -14.98
N LYS A 14 -11.34 14.33 -14.14
CA LYS A 14 -11.69 14.43 -12.72
C LYS A 14 -10.51 14.86 -11.86
N THR A 15 -10.83 15.51 -10.75
CA THR A 15 -9.86 16.00 -9.76
C THR A 15 -9.11 14.88 -9.02
N TYR A 16 -9.60 13.63 -9.03
CA TYR A 16 -8.91 12.47 -8.44
C TYR A 16 -9.45 11.11 -8.95
N THR A 17 -8.54 10.23 -9.37
CA THR A 17 -8.79 8.79 -9.57
C THR A 17 -7.70 8.02 -8.82
N TYR A 18 -8.07 7.23 -7.81
CA TYR A 18 -7.11 6.38 -7.08
C TYR A 18 -6.86 5.09 -7.86
N ALA A 19 -5.61 4.87 -8.25
CA ALA A 19 -5.19 3.70 -9.00
C ALA A 19 -3.84 3.18 -8.50
N GLU A 20 -3.67 1.88 -8.55
CA GLU A 20 -2.41 1.19 -8.27
C GLU A 20 -1.78 0.74 -9.59
N LEU A 21 -0.45 0.75 -9.64
CA LEU A 21 0.33 0.25 -10.78
C LEU A 21 0.92 -1.10 -10.40
N PHE A 22 0.54 -2.16 -11.10
CA PHE A 22 1.06 -3.50 -10.89
C PHE A 22 1.79 -3.98 -12.13
N LYS A 23 3.13 -4.08 -12.05
CA LYS A 23 3.98 -4.57 -13.16
C LYS A 23 3.67 -3.87 -14.49
N GLY A 24 3.48 -2.54 -14.43
CA GLY A 24 3.14 -1.72 -15.60
C GLY A 24 1.65 -1.69 -15.98
N ARG A 25 0.76 -2.39 -15.28
CA ARG A 25 -0.70 -2.37 -15.50
C ARG A 25 -1.40 -1.51 -14.47
N VAL A 26 -2.35 -0.69 -14.90
CA VAL A 26 -3.14 0.16 -13.99
C VAL A 26 -4.35 -0.64 -13.47
N SER A 27 -4.60 -0.56 -12.17
CA SER A 27 -5.79 -1.14 -11.53
C SER A 27 -6.49 -0.10 -10.67
N LYS A 28 -7.83 -0.10 -10.70
CA LYS A 28 -8.64 0.71 -9.78
C LYS A 28 -8.41 0.20 -8.36
N MET A 29 -8.28 1.10 -7.39
CA MET A 29 -8.34 0.70 -5.99
C MET A 29 -9.75 0.19 -5.65
N SER A 30 -9.85 -0.70 -4.66
CA SER A 30 -11.12 -1.08 -4.05
C SER A 30 -11.91 0.19 -3.66
N PRO A 31 -13.25 0.18 -3.77
CA PRO A 31 -14.08 1.38 -3.62
C PRO A 31 -13.83 2.10 -2.29
N ALA A 32 -14.11 3.41 -2.29
CA ALA A 32 -13.84 4.32 -1.17
C ALA A 32 -14.18 3.68 0.20
N PRO A 33 -13.24 3.75 1.15
CA PRO A 33 -13.35 2.97 2.36
C PRO A 33 -14.54 3.43 3.21
N SER A 34 -15.34 2.47 3.66
CA SER A 34 -16.48 2.75 4.53
C SER A 34 -16.02 3.28 5.88
N SER A 35 -16.90 3.98 6.62
CA SER A 35 -16.61 4.42 7.99
C SER A 35 -16.21 3.25 8.90
N TYR A 36 -16.76 2.06 8.68
CA TYR A 36 -16.37 0.84 9.39
C TYR A 36 -14.92 0.43 9.08
N HIS A 37 -14.53 0.41 7.80
CA HIS A 37 -13.17 0.07 7.37
C HIS A 37 -12.15 1.05 7.95
N GLN A 38 -12.45 2.35 7.89
CA GLN A 38 -11.62 3.40 8.50
C GLN A 38 -11.55 3.29 10.03
N GLY A 39 -12.64 2.87 10.69
CA GLY A 39 -12.65 2.60 12.12
C GLY A 39 -11.70 1.45 12.51
N VAL A 40 -11.69 0.37 11.72
CA VAL A 40 -10.76 -0.75 11.93
C VAL A 40 -9.31 -0.29 11.74
N ILE A 41 -9.01 0.43 10.66
CA ILE A 41 -7.67 1.00 10.41
C ILE A 41 -7.21 1.88 11.59
N SER A 42 -8.11 2.74 12.08
CA SER A 42 -7.80 3.67 13.18
C SER A 42 -7.41 2.92 14.46
N ASN A 43 -8.14 1.85 14.80
CA ASN A 43 -7.84 1.03 15.97
C ASN A 43 -6.48 0.31 15.82
N LEU A 44 -6.23 -0.31 14.66
CA LEU A 44 -4.96 -0.97 14.38
C LEU A 44 -3.78 0.01 14.42
N LEU A 45 -3.96 1.21 13.86
CA LEU A 45 -2.96 2.27 13.90
C LEU A 45 -2.62 2.66 15.35
N TYR A 46 -3.64 2.81 16.21
CA TYR A 46 -3.44 3.11 17.62
C TYR A 46 -2.59 2.03 18.31
N ASP A 47 -2.93 0.76 18.10
CA ASP A 47 -2.22 -0.38 18.69
C ASP A 47 -0.75 -0.43 18.22
N PHE A 48 -0.51 -0.29 16.91
CA PHE A 48 0.85 -0.26 16.38
C PHE A 48 1.66 0.94 16.89
N LEU A 49 1.06 2.13 16.94
CA LEU A 49 1.74 3.31 17.48
C LEU A 49 2.09 3.13 18.96
N SER A 50 1.21 2.51 19.74
CA SER A 50 1.48 2.18 21.15
C SER A 50 2.69 1.26 21.29
N LEU A 51 2.79 0.22 20.45
CA LEU A 51 3.92 -0.71 20.44
C LEU A 51 5.24 -0.03 20.06
N VAL A 52 5.23 0.79 19.01
CA VAL A 52 6.44 1.46 18.50
C VAL A 52 6.90 2.59 19.43
N ARG A 53 5.97 3.29 20.11
CA ARG A 53 6.28 4.38 21.06
C ARG A 53 6.68 3.88 22.45
N ASN A 54 6.49 2.59 22.74
CA ASN A 54 6.93 2.03 24.01
C ASN A 54 8.45 2.16 24.12
N LYS A 55 8.93 2.85 25.17
CA LYS A 55 10.36 3.11 25.41
C LYS A 55 11.22 1.84 25.55
N LYS A 56 10.59 0.68 25.80
CA LYS A 56 11.27 -0.62 25.86
C LYS A 56 11.38 -1.31 24.49
N SER A 57 10.68 -0.79 23.47
CA SER A 57 10.77 -1.31 22.11
C SER A 57 12.13 -0.97 21.52
N LYS A 58 12.82 -1.99 20.98
CA LYS A 58 14.07 -1.82 20.24
C LYS A 58 13.85 -1.36 18.79
N HIS A 59 12.59 -1.28 18.34
CA HIS A 59 12.24 -1.05 16.95
C HIS A 59 11.82 0.41 16.72
N ASN A 60 12.67 1.17 16.04
CA ASN A 60 12.43 2.58 15.70
C ASN A 60 11.71 2.71 14.35
N CYS A 61 10.49 2.20 14.28
CA CYS A 61 9.71 2.19 13.05
C CYS A 61 8.82 3.43 12.90
N LYS A 62 8.38 3.68 11.67
CA LYS A 62 7.31 4.63 11.34
C LYS A 62 6.15 3.85 10.76
N ILE A 63 4.94 4.29 11.07
CA ILE A 63 3.71 3.68 10.59
C ILE A 63 2.96 4.74 9.77
N PHE A 64 2.47 4.35 8.61
CA PHE A 64 1.71 5.19 7.69
C PHE A 64 0.40 4.50 7.32
N THR A 65 -0.61 5.28 6.97
CA THR A 65 -1.90 4.79 6.44
C THR A 65 -2.09 5.28 5.02
N ALA A 66 -2.93 4.62 4.23
CA ALA A 66 -3.33 5.12 2.92
C ALA A 66 -3.94 6.54 3.01
N PRO A 67 -3.73 7.43 2.02
CA PRO A 67 -2.88 7.23 0.84
C PRO A 67 -1.38 7.36 1.19
N PHE A 68 -0.61 6.32 0.86
CA PHE A 68 0.85 6.30 1.02
C PHE A 68 1.48 5.34 0.01
N ASP A 69 2.30 5.87 -0.90
CA ASP A 69 2.85 5.08 -2.00
C ASP A 69 3.99 4.16 -1.53
N VAL A 70 3.88 2.88 -1.85
CA VAL A 70 4.98 1.91 -1.80
C VAL A 70 5.43 1.61 -3.21
N ARG A 71 6.65 2.04 -3.54
CA ARG A 71 7.22 2.02 -4.89
C ARG A 71 8.27 0.93 -4.99
N LEU A 72 7.98 -0.06 -5.82
CA LEU A 72 8.73 -1.31 -5.93
C LEU A 72 9.35 -1.44 -7.33
N SER A 73 10.60 -1.85 -7.37
CA SER A 73 11.32 -2.19 -8.61
C SER A 73 11.35 -3.70 -8.77
N LEU A 74 11.07 -4.20 -9.97
CA LEU A 74 11.22 -5.63 -10.31
C LEU A 74 12.69 -6.06 -10.44
N PHE A 75 13.59 -5.10 -10.61
CA PHE A 75 15.02 -5.32 -10.68
C PHE A 75 15.65 -4.70 -9.44
N ASP A 76 16.56 -5.41 -8.75
CA ASP A 76 17.19 -5.04 -7.47
C ASP A 76 17.91 -3.66 -7.41
N LYS A 77 17.82 -2.86 -8.47
CA LYS A 77 18.40 -1.53 -8.55
C LYS A 77 17.50 -0.52 -7.81
N LYS A 78 18.05 0.05 -6.75
CA LYS A 78 17.49 1.16 -5.94
C LYS A 78 17.44 2.50 -6.70
N GLN A 79 17.02 2.51 -7.96
CA GLN A 79 16.89 3.74 -8.74
C GLN A 79 15.43 3.98 -9.12
N ASN A 80 14.94 5.20 -8.89
CA ASN A 80 13.57 5.62 -9.20
C ASN A 80 13.16 5.42 -10.67
N LYS A 81 14.12 5.20 -11.58
CA LYS A 81 13.90 5.02 -13.02
C LYS A 81 13.37 3.63 -13.40
N GLU A 82 13.40 2.65 -12.50
CA GLU A 82 12.96 1.27 -12.76
C GLU A 82 11.74 0.86 -11.90
N ILE A 83 11.00 1.83 -11.35
CA ILE A 83 9.77 1.54 -10.60
C ILE A 83 8.71 1.02 -11.57
N THR A 84 8.39 -0.26 -11.46
CA THR A 84 7.38 -0.95 -12.28
C THR A 84 6.07 -1.17 -11.54
N THR A 85 6.09 -1.03 -10.22
CA THR A 85 4.95 -1.32 -9.35
C THR A 85 4.83 -0.22 -8.29
N VAL A 86 3.64 0.35 -8.14
CA VAL A 86 3.27 1.29 -7.08
C VAL A 86 1.96 0.83 -6.48
N VAL A 87 1.96 0.62 -5.16
CA VAL A 87 0.80 0.14 -4.42
C VAL A 87 0.52 1.05 -3.23
N GLN A 88 -0.72 1.08 -2.76
CA GLN A 88 -1.14 1.90 -1.63
C GLN A 88 -1.88 1.02 -0.61
N PRO A 89 -1.13 0.36 0.29
CA PRO A 89 -1.76 -0.47 1.31
C PRO A 89 -2.45 0.35 2.39
N ASP A 90 -3.45 -0.24 3.06
CA ASP A 90 -4.17 0.43 4.15
C ASP A 90 -3.25 0.89 5.29
N ILE A 91 -2.30 0.06 5.72
CA ILE A 91 -1.28 0.39 6.73
C ILE A 91 0.09 -0.16 6.31
N VAL A 92 1.14 0.65 6.51
CA VAL A 92 2.53 0.31 6.21
C VAL A 92 3.41 0.59 7.41
N VAL A 93 4.29 -0.36 7.78
CA VAL A 93 5.30 -0.19 8.84
C VAL A 93 6.69 -0.24 8.23
N ILE A 94 7.51 0.76 8.54
CA ILE A 94 8.86 0.94 7.99
C ILE A 94 9.84 1.21 9.12
N CYS A 95 10.79 0.31 9.32
CA CYS A 95 11.82 0.39 10.36
C CYS A 95 13.13 0.97 9.80
N ASP A 96 13.44 0.68 8.53
CA ASP A 96 14.54 1.35 7.81
C ASP A 96 14.08 2.69 7.22
N LYS A 97 14.41 3.77 7.93
CA LYS A 97 14.04 5.14 7.52
C LYS A 97 14.68 5.58 6.21
N SER A 98 15.75 4.92 5.74
CA SER A 98 16.37 5.24 4.44
C SER A 98 15.46 4.91 3.26
N LYS A 99 14.44 4.06 3.47
CA LYS A 99 13.41 3.75 2.47
C LYS A 99 12.36 4.86 2.33
N ILE A 100 12.33 5.85 3.22
CA ILE A 100 11.27 6.88 3.26
C ILE A 100 11.77 8.16 2.60
N ASP A 101 11.08 8.61 1.56
CA ASP A 101 11.29 9.92 0.94
C ASP A 101 10.00 10.74 0.87
N LYS A 102 10.06 11.93 0.26
CA LYS A 102 8.90 12.83 0.11
C LYS A 102 7.75 12.22 -0.71
N ARG A 103 8.01 11.14 -1.46
CA ARG A 103 7.06 10.47 -2.35
C ARG A 103 6.50 9.18 -1.75
N GLY A 104 6.94 8.76 -0.56
CA GLY A 104 6.49 7.53 0.10
C GLY A 104 7.64 6.58 0.45
N CYS A 105 7.43 5.28 0.27
CA CYS A 105 8.42 4.22 0.50
C CYS A 105 9.07 3.78 -0.83
N LEU A 106 10.40 3.73 -0.87
CA LEU A 106 11.18 3.15 -1.96
C LEU A 106 11.69 1.76 -1.54
N GLY A 107 11.14 0.71 -2.17
CA GLY A 107 11.40 -0.68 -1.83
C GLY A 107 10.38 -1.27 -0.86
N ALA A 108 10.58 -2.53 -0.50
CA ALA A 108 9.66 -3.28 0.36
C ALA A 108 9.69 -2.75 1.81
N PRO A 109 8.53 -2.44 2.41
CA PRO A 109 8.41 -2.10 3.83
C PRO A 109 8.57 -3.35 4.71
N ASP A 110 8.64 -3.15 6.02
CA ASP A 110 8.84 -4.23 7.00
C ASP A 110 7.54 -4.99 7.30
N LEU A 111 6.39 -4.30 7.26
CA LEU A 111 5.06 -4.91 7.37
C LEU A 111 4.03 -4.13 6.56
N ILE A 112 3.08 -4.86 6.00
CA ILE A 112 1.90 -4.32 5.31
C ILE A 112 0.66 -4.97 5.89
N VAL A 113 -0.37 -4.16 6.11
CA VAL A 113 -1.69 -4.63 6.55
C VAL A 113 -2.74 -4.09 5.59
N GLU A 114 -3.63 -4.98 5.17
CA GLU A 114 -4.79 -4.68 4.32
C GLU A 114 -6.05 -5.11 5.07
N VAL A 115 -7.00 -4.19 5.25
CA VAL A 115 -8.26 -4.47 5.92
C VAL A 115 -9.29 -4.89 4.88
N LEU A 116 -9.62 -6.18 4.87
CA LEU A 116 -10.53 -6.72 3.88
C LEU A 116 -11.99 -6.30 4.15
N SER A 117 -12.69 -5.88 3.09
CA SER A 117 -14.13 -5.71 3.13
C SER A 117 -14.83 -7.05 2.78
N LYS A 118 -16.01 -7.30 3.37
CA LYS A 118 -16.78 -8.55 3.13
C LYS A 118 -17.11 -8.77 1.64
N SER A 119 -17.23 -7.71 0.84
CA SER A 119 -17.53 -7.78 -0.59
C SER A 119 -16.31 -8.11 -1.46
N THR A 120 -15.08 -8.05 -0.93
CA THR A 120 -13.84 -8.26 -1.69
C THR A 120 -12.89 -9.31 -1.09
N ALA A 121 -13.17 -9.81 0.13
CA ALA A 121 -12.28 -10.66 0.91
C ALA A 121 -11.68 -11.88 0.19
N LYS A 122 -12.45 -12.58 -0.67
CA LYS A 122 -11.94 -13.79 -1.35
C LYS A 122 -11.04 -13.48 -2.56
N LYS A 123 -11.24 -12.34 -3.22
CA LYS A 123 -10.49 -11.97 -4.44
C LYS A 123 -9.32 -11.02 -4.15
N ASP A 124 -9.45 -10.12 -3.19
CA ASP A 124 -8.36 -9.21 -2.80
C ASP A 124 -7.18 -9.98 -2.21
N VAL A 125 -7.45 -11.03 -1.43
CA VAL A 125 -6.40 -11.90 -0.88
C VAL A 125 -5.67 -12.63 -1.99
N ASP A 126 -6.37 -13.31 -2.90
CA ASP A 126 -5.70 -14.11 -3.93
C ASP A 126 -4.94 -13.25 -4.95
N THR A 127 -5.50 -12.12 -5.41
CA THR A 127 -4.84 -11.30 -6.43
C THR A 127 -3.73 -10.41 -5.85
N LYS A 128 -4.00 -9.62 -4.79
CA LYS A 128 -2.98 -8.70 -4.25
C LYS A 128 -1.84 -9.46 -3.57
N PHE A 129 -2.15 -10.46 -2.73
CA PHE A 129 -1.11 -11.19 -1.99
C PHE A 129 -0.19 -12.01 -2.90
N GLN A 130 -0.77 -12.78 -3.82
CA GLN A 130 0.01 -13.70 -4.67
C GLN A 130 0.81 -12.96 -5.74
N GLU A 131 0.26 -11.90 -6.33
CA GLU A 131 0.90 -11.23 -7.48
C GLU A 131 1.90 -10.15 -7.06
N THR A 132 1.71 -9.56 -5.88
CA THR A 132 2.48 -8.41 -5.40
C THR A 132 3.51 -8.80 -4.34
N TRP A 133 3.10 -9.54 -3.30
CA TRP A 133 3.92 -9.72 -2.09
C TRP A 133 4.70 -11.03 -2.06
N ARG A 134 4.26 -12.07 -2.78
CA ARG A 134 4.89 -13.41 -2.74
C ARG A 134 6.20 -13.54 -3.53
N LYS A 135 6.48 -12.62 -4.47
CA LYS A 135 7.62 -12.72 -5.41
C LYS A 135 8.69 -11.63 -5.21
N GLN A 136 8.62 -10.88 -4.12
CA GLN A 136 9.66 -9.93 -3.71
C GLN A 136 10.60 -10.55 -2.68
#